data_AF-A0A8B7PJE0-F1
#
_entry.id   AF-A0A8B7PJE0-F1
#
_cell.length_a   1.000
_cell.length_b   1.000
_cell.length_c   1.000
_cell.angle_alpha   90.00
_cell.angle_beta   90.00
_cell.angle_gamma   90.00
#
_symmetry.space_group_name_H-M   'P 1'
#
loop_
_entity.id
_entity.type
_entity.pdbx_description
1 polymer ?
#
loop_
_entity_poly.entity_id
_entity_poly.type
_entity_poly.pdbx_seq_one_letter_code
_entity_poly.pdbx_strand_id
1 'polypeptide(L)'
;MTMSTGDITNEDSSTVQSTERYAKLVIEINSQVALFRDLLICIGSVRDGPELREKIRKVRRQCVEACKHAAAILLPAIKNDVAEGIPVDNQNFVHLVSCTQLLARELRKCRRLVCAMPVDMTEYYENKPGPSGMGGLGILSQLLLCKSLQPDFHQEEICSLTKDLEDIENILRDMLEFMPKEDSDLRHLALTGEDVFSLWSKRRTRRSLYRNMSVFCCSCKPTYI
;
A
#
# COMPACT_ATOMS: atom_id res chain seq x y z
N MET A 1 -8.34 11.46 -57.53
CA MET A 1 -7.92 12.14 -56.29
C MET A 1 -9.04 11.99 -55.28
N THR A 2 -8.95 10.98 -54.42
CA THR A 2 -9.80 10.83 -53.24
C THR A 2 -8.86 10.45 -52.11
N MET A 3 -8.65 11.37 -51.18
CA MET A 3 -7.84 11.14 -49.99
C MET A 3 -8.59 10.21 -49.05
N SER A 4 -7.93 9.13 -48.63
CA SER A 4 -8.42 8.22 -47.60
C SER A 4 -8.19 8.86 -46.23
N THR A 5 -9.28 9.27 -45.58
CA THR A 5 -9.32 9.62 -44.16
C THR A 5 -9.87 8.42 -43.40
N GLY A 6 -9.00 7.65 -42.77
CA GLY A 6 -9.42 6.57 -41.90
C GLY A 6 -8.22 5.81 -41.42
N ASP A 7 -7.63 6.24 -40.30
CA ASP A 7 -6.77 5.42 -39.42
C ASP A 7 -6.36 6.15 -38.11
N ILE A 8 -7.12 7.14 -37.62
CA ILE A 8 -6.73 7.90 -36.40
C ILE A 8 -7.54 7.50 -35.15
N THR A 9 -8.64 6.74 -35.27
CA THR A 9 -9.61 6.60 -34.15
C THR A 9 -9.48 5.35 -33.27
N ASN A 10 -8.65 4.35 -33.62
CA ASN A 10 -8.62 3.07 -32.89
C ASN A 10 -7.52 2.97 -31.82
N GLU A 11 -6.35 3.57 -32.01
CA GLU A 11 -5.26 3.53 -31.01
C GLU A 11 -5.58 4.39 -29.78
N ASP A 12 -6.15 5.58 -29.97
CA ASP A 12 -6.50 6.51 -28.90
C ASP A 12 -7.59 5.95 -27.95
N SER A 13 -8.51 5.12 -28.44
CA SER A 13 -9.56 4.55 -27.58
C SER A 13 -9.04 3.46 -26.64
N SER A 14 -7.98 2.74 -27.02
CA SER A 14 -7.45 1.61 -26.24
C SER A 14 -6.48 2.06 -25.13
N THR A 15 -5.71 3.11 -25.40
CA THR A 15 -4.81 3.77 -24.43
C THR A 15 -5.61 4.53 -23.36
N VAL A 16 -6.69 5.23 -23.74
CA VAL A 16 -7.59 5.91 -22.79
C VAL A 16 -8.31 4.91 -21.86
N GLN A 17 -8.81 3.79 -22.37
CA GLN A 17 -9.41 2.75 -21.52
C GLN A 17 -8.41 2.12 -20.55
N SER A 18 -7.15 1.96 -20.96
CA SER A 18 -6.09 1.40 -20.12
C SER A 18 -5.72 2.36 -18.99
N THR A 19 -5.57 3.65 -19.29
CA THR A 19 -5.27 4.68 -18.28
C THR A 19 -6.38 4.84 -17.23
N GLU A 20 -7.66 4.75 -17.62
CA GLU A 20 -8.78 4.79 -16.68
C GLU A 20 -8.80 3.55 -15.75
N ARG A 21 -8.48 2.37 -16.27
CA ARG A 21 -8.36 1.15 -15.47
C ARG A 21 -7.25 1.26 -14.42
N TYR A 22 -6.10 1.83 -14.78
CA TYR A 22 -5.00 2.06 -13.84
C TYR A 22 -5.37 3.07 -12.75
N ALA A 23 -6.06 4.16 -13.12
CA ALA A 23 -6.53 5.14 -12.16
C ALA A 23 -7.46 4.51 -11.12
N LYS A 24 -8.41 3.65 -11.55
CA LYS A 24 -9.32 2.92 -10.64
C LYS A 24 -8.54 2.01 -9.68
N LEU A 25 -7.56 1.26 -10.17
CA LEU A 25 -6.74 0.37 -9.36
C LEU A 25 -5.97 1.14 -8.27
N VAL A 26 -5.38 2.29 -8.63
CA VAL A 26 -4.64 3.13 -7.68
C VAL A 26 -5.55 3.74 -6.61
N ILE A 27 -6.75 4.19 -6.99
CA ILE A 27 -7.75 4.70 -6.05
C ILE A 27 -8.17 3.60 -5.06
N GLU A 28 -8.36 2.38 -5.55
CA GLU A 28 -8.71 1.24 -4.72
C GLU A 28 -7.60 0.92 -3.72
N ILE A 29 -6.33 0.84 -4.16
CA ILE A 29 -5.18 0.62 -3.27
C ILE A 29 -5.11 1.71 -2.20
N ASN A 30 -5.23 2.98 -2.58
CA ASN A 30 -5.21 4.10 -1.63
C ASN A 30 -6.33 3.97 -0.57
N SER A 31 -7.52 3.57 -1.00
CA SER A 31 -8.67 3.38 -0.11
C SER A 31 -8.44 2.21 0.87
N GLN A 32 -7.85 1.11 0.39
CA GLN A 32 -7.50 -0.03 1.24
C GLN A 32 -6.40 0.34 2.26
N VAL A 33 -5.39 1.10 1.85
CA VAL A 33 -4.32 1.59 2.75
C VAL A 33 -4.88 2.53 3.82
N ALA A 34 -5.84 3.40 3.46
CA ALA A 34 -6.53 4.24 4.43
C ALA A 34 -7.31 3.41 5.45
N LEU A 35 -8.09 2.42 4.99
CA LEU A 35 -8.81 1.49 5.87
C LEU A 35 -7.85 0.73 6.79
N PHE A 36 -6.72 0.26 6.27
CA PHE A 36 -5.70 -0.43 7.05
C PHE A 36 -5.19 0.46 8.18
N ARG A 37 -4.81 1.70 7.87
CA ARG A 37 -4.35 2.70 8.84
C ARG A 37 -5.39 2.94 9.94
N ASP A 38 -6.67 3.06 9.60
CA ASP A 38 -7.75 3.29 10.56
C ASP A 38 -7.92 2.11 11.52
N LEU A 39 -7.79 0.87 11.02
CA LEU A 39 -7.82 -0.31 11.87
C LEU A 39 -6.61 -0.36 12.82
N LEU A 40 -5.43 0.08 12.38
CA LEU A 40 -4.23 0.11 13.24
C LEU A 40 -4.36 1.07 14.43
N ILE A 41 -5.21 2.11 14.35
CA ILE A 41 -5.49 3.02 15.48
C ILE A 41 -6.18 2.26 16.63
N CYS A 42 -6.87 1.17 16.32
CA CYS A 42 -7.63 0.40 17.30
C CYS A 42 -6.77 -0.59 18.10
N ILE A 43 -5.53 -0.86 17.67
CA ILE A 43 -4.61 -1.73 18.42
C ILE A 43 -4.26 -1.06 19.75
N GLY A 44 -4.35 -1.81 20.85
CA GLY A 44 -4.19 -1.34 22.22
C GLY A 44 -5.41 -0.64 22.82
N SER A 45 -6.53 -0.55 22.08
CA SER A 45 -7.80 -0.03 22.60
C SER A 45 -8.68 -1.15 23.17
N VAL A 46 -9.80 -0.80 23.81
CA VAL A 46 -10.82 -1.77 24.29
C VAL A 46 -11.44 -2.62 23.17
N ARG A 47 -11.27 -2.23 21.90
CA ARG A 47 -11.74 -2.97 20.72
C ARG A 47 -10.70 -3.96 20.21
N ASP A 48 -9.51 -3.96 20.79
CA ASP A 48 -8.40 -4.79 20.37
C ASP A 48 -8.59 -6.23 20.83
N GLY A 49 -9.18 -7.05 19.96
CA GLY A 49 -9.39 -8.47 20.20
C GLY A 49 -9.19 -9.30 18.93
N PRO A 50 -9.35 -10.62 19.02
CA PRO A 50 -9.04 -11.55 17.93
C PRO A 50 -9.74 -11.24 16.60
N GLU A 51 -11.01 -10.80 16.65
CA GLU A 51 -11.78 -10.43 15.45
C GLU A 51 -11.20 -9.21 14.73
N LEU A 52 -10.81 -8.18 15.48
CA LEU A 52 -10.16 -7.01 14.91
C LEU A 52 -8.80 -7.40 14.32
N ARG A 53 -8.02 -8.21 15.04
CA ARG A 53 -6.70 -8.68 14.59
C ARG A 53 -6.79 -9.45 13.28
N GLU A 54 -7.77 -10.35 13.15
CA GLU A 54 -7.99 -11.06 11.89
C GLU A 54 -8.45 -10.11 10.76
N LYS A 55 -9.30 -9.12 11.06
CA LYS A 55 -9.68 -8.09 10.08
C LYS A 55 -8.46 -7.30 9.59
N ILE A 56 -7.57 -6.90 10.50
CA ILE A 56 -6.30 -6.25 10.18
C ILE A 56 -5.46 -7.14 9.27
N ARG A 57 -5.31 -8.43 9.59
CA ARG A 57 -4.57 -9.40 8.75
C ARG A 57 -5.15 -9.52 7.34
N LYS A 58 -6.48 -9.58 7.21
CA LYS A 58 -7.15 -9.66 5.91
C LYS A 58 -6.92 -8.40 5.08
N VAL A 59 -7.16 -7.21 5.63
CA VAL A 59 -6.97 -5.95 4.92
C VAL A 59 -5.50 -5.74 4.55
N ARG A 60 -4.57 -6.13 5.43
CA ARG A 60 -3.13 -6.13 5.14
C ARG A 60 -2.80 -6.94 3.90
N ARG A 61 -3.23 -8.21 3.86
CA ARG A 61 -3.00 -9.11 2.72
C ARG A 61 -3.61 -8.54 1.43
N GLN A 62 -4.82 -7.98 1.51
CA GLN A 62 -5.46 -7.32 0.37
C GLN A 62 -4.62 -6.16 -0.18
N CYS A 63 -4.12 -5.28 0.69
CA CYS A 63 -3.25 -4.17 0.28
C CYS A 63 -1.98 -4.69 -0.43
N VAL A 64 -1.34 -5.72 0.14
CA VAL A 64 -0.09 -6.30 -0.39
C VAL A 64 -0.33 -6.92 -1.76
N GLU A 65 -1.37 -7.72 -1.91
CA GLU A 65 -1.70 -8.38 -3.18
C GLU A 65 -2.15 -7.38 -4.25
N ALA A 66 -2.90 -6.34 -3.87
CA ALA A 66 -3.28 -5.27 -4.80
C ALA A 66 -2.05 -4.49 -5.31
N CYS A 67 -1.10 -4.18 -4.43
CA CYS A 67 0.17 -3.56 -4.82
C CYS A 67 1.00 -4.48 -5.75
N LYS A 68 1.12 -5.77 -5.43
CA LYS A 68 1.80 -6.77 -6.29
C LYS A 68 1.16 -6.83 -7.67
N HIS A 69 -0.16 -6.90 -7.73
CA HIS A 69 -0.91 -6.94 -8.98
C HIS A 69 -0.70 -5.67 -9.81
N ALA A 70 -0.82 -4.50 -9.18
CA ALA A 70 -0.57 -3.22 -9.86
C ALA A 70 0.86 -3.12 -10.38
N ALA A 71 1.85 -3.52 -9.58
CA ALA A 71 3.26 -3.54 -9.98
C ALA A 71 3.49 -4.46 -11.18
N ALA A 72 2.91 -5.66 -11.17
CA ALA A 72 3.06 -6.65 -12.24
C ALA A 72 2.51 -6.17 -13.59
N ILE A 73 1.52 -5.26 -13.58
CA ILE A 73 0.96 -4.70 -14.81
C ILE A 73 1.68 -3.41 -15.23
N LEU A 74 1.92 -2.48 -14.29
CA LEU A 74 2.49 -1.17 -14.62
C LEU A 74 4.00 -1.22 -14.90
N LEU A 75 4.78 -2.01 -14.14
CA LEU A 75 6.25 -2.02 -14.29
C LEU A 75 6.71 -2.47 -15.69
N PRO A 76 6.15 -3.53 -16.29
CA PRO A 76 6.52 -3.91 -17.66
C PRO A 76 6.21 -2.81 -18.69
N ALA A 77 5.05 -2.16 -18.58
CA ALA A 77 4.67 -1.07 -19.47
C ALA A 77 5.66 0.10 -19.39
N ILE A 78 6.03 0.50 -18.17
CA ILE A 78 7.00 1.58 -17.94
C ILE A 78 8.40 1.21 -18.45
N LYS A 79 8.83 -0.04 -18.25
CA LYS A 79 10.12 -0.51 -18.76
C LYS A 79 10.18 -0.44 -20.29
N ASN A 80 9.08 -0.75 -20.97
CA ASN A 80 8.99 -0.64 -22.43
C ASN A 80 9.03 0.83 -22.87
N ASP A 81 8.23 1.71 -22.25
CA ASP A 81 8.22 3.16 -22.55
C ASP A 81 9.64 3.76 -22.40
N VAL A 82 10.34 3.40 -21.33
CA VAL A 82 11.73 3.86 -21.08
C VAL A 82 12.70 3.31 -22.14
N ALA A 83 12.55 2.05 -22.55
CA ALA A 83 13.39 1.45 -23.59
C ALA A 83 13.18 2.12 -24.95
N GLU A 84 11.98 2.64 -25.22
CA GLU A 84 11.63 3.43 -26.41
C GLU A 84 12.06 4.90 -26.30
N GLY A 85 12.62 5.32 -25.16
CA GLY A 85 13.05 6.69 -24.90
C GLY A 85 11.91 7.65 -24.55
N ILE A 86 10.72 7.12 -24.24
CA ILE A 86 9.56 7.90 -23.82
C ILE A 86 9.74 8.27 -22.34
N PRO A 87 9.66 9.55 -21.96
CA PRO A 87 9.79 9.95 -20.56
C PRO A 87 8.61 9.41 -19.73
N VAL A 88 8.91 8.87 -18.55
CA VAL A 88 7.91 8.36 -17.60
C VAL A 88 7.17 9.53 -16.92
N ASP A 89 6.21 10.14 -17.62
CA ASP A 89 5.26 11.10 -17.04
C ASP A 89 3.88 10.46 -16.84
N ASN A 90 3.86 9.33 -16.13
CA ASN A 90 2.62 8.65 -15.78
C ASN A 90 2.19 9.01 -14.35
N GLN A 91 1.18 9.87 -14.23
CA GLN A 91 0.61 10.28 -12.95
C GLN A 91 0.10 9.10 -12.11
N ASN A 92 -0.46 8.07 -12.75
CA ASN A 92 -0.92 6.88 -12.02
C ASN A 92 0.25 6.10 -11.43
N PHE A 93 1.40 6.06 -12.11
CA PHE A 93 2.60 5.42 -11.58
C PHE A 93 3.15 6.14 -10.35
N VAL A 94 3.22 7.47 -10.39
CA VAL A 94 3.62 8.30 -9.24
C VAL A 94 2.72 8.03 -8.03
N HIS A 95 1.40 8.01 -8.26
CA HIS A 95 0.44 7.73 -7.20
C HIS A 95 0.60 6.30 -6.65
N LEU A 96 0.89 5.31 -7.52
CA LEU A 96 1.17 3.95 -7.09
C LEU A 96 2.44 3.86 -6.22
N VAL A 97 3.52 4.55 -6.60
CA VAL A 97 4.74 4.66 -5.78
C VAL A 97 4.39 5.24 -4.41
N SER A 98 3.61 6.32 -4.39
CA SER A 98 3.17 6.99 -3.16
C SER A 98 2.35 6.06 -2.26
N CYS A 99 1.39 5.33 -2.84
CA CYS A 99 0.57 4.36 -2.10
C CYS A 99 1.44 3.23 -1.53
N THR A 100 2.40 2.72 -2.30
CA THR A 100 3.33 1.66 -1.88
C THR A 100 4.24 2.13 -0.74
N GLN A 101 4.72 3.38 -0.76
CA GLN A 101 5.46 4.00 0.34
C GLN A 101 4.64 4.09 1.63
N LEU A 102 3.37 4.54 1.51
CA LEU A 102 2.45 4.59 2.64
C LEU A 102 2.19 3.19 3.22
N LEU A 103 1.95 2.20 2.36
CA LEU A 103 1.76 0.81 2.79
C LEU A 103 2.99 0.28 3.54
N ALA A 104 4.21 0.49 3.02
CA ALA A 104 5.44 0.08 3.70
C ALA A 104 5.56 0.71 5.10
N ARG A 105 5.19 2.00 5.25
CA ARG A 105 5.17 2.67 6.55
C ARG A 105 4.13 2.06 7.50
N GLU A 106 2.93 1.79 7.03
CA GLU A 106 1.86 1.20 7.85
C GLU A 106 2.17 -0.26 8.20
N LEU A 107 2.83 -1.04 7.34
CA LEU A 107 3.32 -2.39 7.65
C LEU A 107 4.36 -2.38 8.77
N ARG A 108 5.35 -1.48 8.72
CA ARG A 108 6.33 -1.31 9.81
C ARG A 108 5.65 -0.91 11.11
N LYS A 109 4.66 -0.03 11.05
CA LYS A 109 3.85 0.36 12.21
C LYS A 109 3.06 -0.81 12.77
N CYS A 110 2.36 -1.56 11.91
CA CYS A 110 1.60 -2.75 12.26
C CYS A 110 2.48 -3.78 12.98
N ARG A 111 3.66 -4.10 12.43
CA ARG A 111 4.61 -5.02 13.08
C ARG A 111 5.00 -4.57 14.49
N ARG A 112 5.36 -3.30 14.67
CA ARG A 112 5.70 -2.76 16.00
C ARG A 112 4.53 -2.85 16.97
N LEU A 113 3.32 -2.51 16.52
CA LEU A 113 2.12 -2.58 17.34
C LEU A 113 1.77 -4.01 17.73
N VAL A 114 1.87 -4.97 16.81
CA VAL A 114 1.61 -6.39 17.08
C VAL A 114 2.61 -6.94 18.09
N CYS A 115 3.90 -6.64 17.93
CA CYS A 115 4.93 -7.05 18.89
C CYS A 115 4.73 -6.45 20.29
N ALA A 116 4.34 -5.18 20.36
CA ALA A 116 4.15 -4.49 21.64
C ALA A 116 2.85 -4.89 22.36
N MET A 117 1.81 -5.19 21.60
CA MET A 117 0.47 -5.55 22.09
C MET A 117 0.11 -6.94 21.57
N PRO A 118 0.62 -8.03 22.16
CA PRO A 118 0.23 -9.37 21.78
C PRO A 118 -1.23 -9.65 22.18
N VAL A 119 -1.94 -10.40 21.35
CA VAL A 119 -3.31 -10.87 21.61
C VAL A 119 -3.29 -12.39 21.49
N ASP A 120 -3.83 -13.08 22.49
CA ASP A 120 -4.02 -14.51 22.41
C ASP A 120 -5.11 -14.83 21.37
N MET A 121 -4.73 -15.61 20.36
CA MET A 121 -5.58 -16.00 19.23
C MET A 121 -6.02 -17.47 19.33
N THR A 122 -5.65 -18.19 20.38
CA THR A 122 -5.83 -19.65 20.49
C THR A 122 -7.31 -20.03 20.40
N GLU A 123 -8.14 -19.46 21.28
CA GLU A 123 -9.59 -19.72 21.30
C GLU A 123 -10.26 -19.35 19.96
N TYR A 124 -9.77 -18.29 19.32
CA TYR A 124 -10.32 -17.81 18.05
C TYR A 124 -10.14 -18.80 16.90
N TYR A 125 -8.96 -19.42 16.81
CA TYR A 125 -8.67 -20.38 15.75
C TYR A 125 -9.17 -21.79 16.08
N GLU A 126 -9.25 -22.16 17.37
CA GLU A 126 -9.85 -23.43 17.80
C GLU A 126 -11.36 -23.48 17.51
N ASN A 127 -12.07 -22.36 17.68
CA ASN A 127 -13.51 -22.28 17.49
C ASN A 127 -13.95 -21.95 16.05
N LYS A 128 -13.00 -21.69 15.14
CA LYS A 128 -13.33 -21.43 13.74
C LYS A 128 -13.36 -22.71 12.90
N PRO A 129 -14.46 -23.00 12.20
CA PRO A 129 -14.45 -24.04 11.18
C PRO A 129 -13.56 -23.57 10.01
N GLY A 130 -12.31 -24.02 10.00
CA GLY A 130 -11.41 -23.81 8.86
C GLY A 130 -11.86 -24.62 7.63
N PRO A 131 -11.46 -24.22 6.40
CA PRO A 131 -11.74 -24.97 5.17
C PRO A 131 -11.08 -26.37 5.15
N SER A 132 -10.12 -26.60 6.05
CA SER A 132 -9.58 -27.92 6.37
C SER A 132 -10.07 -28.26 7.77
N GLY A 133 -10.73 -29.41 7.96
CA GLY A 133 -11.18 -29.94 9.26
C GLY A 133 -10.05 -30.27 10.23
N MET A 134 -9.13 -29.32 10.46
CA MET A 134 -7.90 -29.43 11.21
C MET A 134 -8.10 -29.11 12.70
N GLY A 135 -9.33 -28.87 13.14
CA GLY A 135 -9.70 -28.86 14.55
C GLY A 135 -9.59 -30.24 15.23
N GLY A 136 -9.49 -31.34 14.46
CA GLY A 136 -9.35 -32.70 14.99
C GLY A 136 -7.99 -33.38 14.73
N LEU A 137 -7.25 -33.00 13.68
CA LEU A 137 -5.99 -33.64 13.28
C LEU A 137 -4.77 -33.17 14.10
N GLY A 138 -4.83 -31.97 14.69
CA GLY A 138 -3.81 -31.49 15.63
C GLY A 138 -3.76 -32.32 16.91
N ILE A 139 -4.92 -32.79 17.38
CA ILE A 139 -5.07 -33.62 18.60
C ILE A 139 -4.41 -34.99 18.43
N LEU A 140 -4.60 -35.63 17.27
CA LEU A 140 -3.95 -36.91 16.95
C LEU A 140 -2.42 -36.78 16.87
N SER A 141 -1.92 -35.67 16.33
CA SER A 141 -0.48 -35.37 16.28
C SER A 141 0.12 -35.10 17.68
N GLN A 142 -0.62 -34.38 18.54
CA GLN A 142 -0.24 -34.14 19.95
C GLN A 142 -0.21 -35.42 20.79
N LEU A 143 -1.18 -36.32 20.59
CA LEU A 143 -1.24 -37.64 21.24
C LEU A 143 -0.08 -38.55 20.83
N LEU A 144 0.40 -38.46 19.59
CA LEU A 144 1.53 -39.27 19.10
C LEU A 144 2.90 -38.72 19.49
N LEU A 145 3.05 -37.40 19.57
CA LEU A 145 4.36 -36.74 19.67
C LEU A 145 4.72 -36.26 21.08
N CYS A 146 3.78 -36.34 22.05
CA CYS A 146 3.96 -35.84 23.42
C CYS A 146 4.56 -34.42 23.49
N LYS A 147 4.33 -33.63 22.44
CA LYS A 147 4.68 -32.21 22.34
C LYS A 147 3.41 -31.48 21.99
N SER A 148 3.11 -30.41 22.73
CA SER A 148 2.12 -29.45 22.27
C SER A 148 2.63 -28.83 20.97
N LEU A 149 2.12 -29.30 19.83
CA LEU A 149 2.26 -28.66 18.52
C LEU A 149 1.28 -27.48 18.42
N GLN A 150 1.06 -26.72 19.49
CA GLN A 150 0.28 -25.50 19.36
C GLN A 150 1.10 -24.52 18.51
N PRO A 151 0.56 -24.08 17.35
CA PRO A 151 1.24 -23.08 16.54
C PRO A 151 1.35 -21.79 17.36
N ASP A 152 2.54 -21.21 17.42
CA ASP A 152 2.70 -19.86 17.95
C ASP A 152 2.14 -18.87 16.92
N PHE A 153 0.82 -18.61 17.02
CA PHE A 153 0.10 -17.70 16.13
C PHE A 153 0.68 -16.29 16.14
N HIS A 154 1.27 -15.87 17.26
CA HIS A 154 1.90 -14.56 17.37
C HIS A 154 3.19 -14.52 16.56
N GLN A 155 4.03 -15.55 16.68
CA GLN A 155 5.25 -15.67 15.88
C GLN A 155 4.92 -15.82 14.39
N GLU A 156 3.93 -16.62 14.02
CA GLU A 156 3.47 -16.76 12.64
C GLU A 156 3.03 -15.40 12.07
N GLU A 157 2.27 -14.61 12.83
CA GLU A 157 1.86 -13.28 12.43
C GLU A 157 3.07 -12.38 12.18
N ILE A 158 4.05 -12.36 13.08
CA ILE A 158 5.27 -11.54 12.92
C ILE A 158 6.06 -11.95 11.68
N CYS A 159 6.21 -13.26 11.45
CA CYS A 159 6.88 -13.80 10.26
C CYS A 159 6.13 -13.37 8.99
N SER A 160 4.81 -13.52 8.96
CA SER A 160 3.99 -13.10 7.82
C SER A 160 4.09 -11.59 7.54
N LEU A 161 4.10 -10.75 8.58
CA LEU A 161 4.27 -9.30 8.47
C LEU A 161 5.64 -8.92 7.92
N THR A 162 6.68 -9.64 8.33
CA THR A 162 8.05 -9.38 7.88
C THR A 162 8.20 -9.71 6.41
N LYS A 163 7.66 -10.85 5.97
CA LYS A 163 7.61 -11.20 4.55
C LYS A 163 6.81 -10.18 3.72
N ASP A 164 5.61 -9.82 4.17
CA ASP A 164 4.76 -8.84 3.49
C ASP A 164 5.50 -7.48 3.34
N LEU A 165 6.25 -7.06 4.36
CA LEU A 165 7.06 -5.84 4.29
C LEU A 165 8.21 -5.97 3.28
N GLU A 166 8.96 -7.08 3.30
CA GLU A 166 10.06 -7.31 2.37
C GLU A 166 9.57 -7.32 0.91
N ASP A 167 8.46 -7.99 0.63
CA ASP A 167 7.83 -8.00 -0.70
C ASP A 167 7.52 -6.58 -1.18
N ILE A 168 6.89 -5.76 -0.32
CA ILE A 168 6.53 -4.38 -0.65
C ILE A 168 7.76 -3.47 -0.79
N GLU A 169 8.78 -3.64 0.05
CA GLU A 169 10.02 -2.88 -0.05
C GLU A 169 10.80 -3.20 -1.33
N ASN A 170 10.79 -4.47 -1.78
CA ASN A 170 11.38 -4.88 -3.05
C ASN A 170 10.62 -4.27 -4.25
N ILE A 171 9.29 -4.36 -4.25
CA ILE A 171 8.46 -3.72 -5.29
C ILE A 171 8.70 -2.20 -5.34
N LEU A 172 8.76 -1.56 -4.18
CA LEU A 172 9.02 -0.13 -4.09
C LEU A 172 10.38 0.24 -4.67
N ARG A 173 11.42 -0.56 -4.39
CA ARG A 173 12.77 -0.36 -4.93
C ARG A 173 12.75 -0.42 -6.46
N ASP A 174 12.07 -1.41 -7.03
CA ASP A 174 11.93 -1.57 -8.48
C ASP A 174 11.19 -0.38 -9.11
N MET A 175 10.11 0.10 -8.48
CA MET A 175 9.39 1.27 -8.99
C MET A 175 10.21 2.57 -8.91
N LEU A 176 10.99 2.76 -7.84
CA LEU A 176 11.78 3.97 -7.65
C LEU A 176 12.90 4.13 -8.67
N GLU A 177 13.36 3.05 -9.30
CA GLU A 177 14.34 3.10 -10.40
C GLU A 177 13.84 3.94 -11.59
N PHE A 178 12.53 3.88 -11.86
CA PHE A 178 11.88 4.55 -12.97
C PHE A 178 11.23 5.89 -12.59
N MET A 179 11.35 6.31 -11.33
CA MET A 179 10.80 7.60 -10.89
C MET A 179 11.60 8.75 -11.54
N PRO A 180 10.93 9.80 -12.06
CA PRO A 180 11.61 11.00 -12.51
C PRO A 180 12.52 11.56 -11.42
N LYS A 181 13.83 11.62 -11.67
CA LYS A 181 14.81 12.19 -10.74
C LYS A 181 14.72 13.71 -10.82
N GLU A 182 14.33 14.38 -9.73
CA GLU A 182 14.47 15.83 -9.65
C GLU A 182 15.96 16.22 -9.66
N ASP A 183 16.31 17.28 -10.39
CA ASP A 183 17.64 17.89 -10.38
C ASP A 183 18.09 18.20 -8.95
N SER A 184 19.40 18.00 -8.69
CA SER A 184 20.01 17.96 -7.36
C SER A 184 19.76 19.19 -6.49
N ASP A 185 19.40 20.32 -7.08
CA ASP A 185 19.21 21.60 -6.39
C ASP A 185 17.97 21.62 -5.48
N LEU A 186 17.00 20.71 -5.69
CA LEU A 186 15.84 20.54 -4.81
C LEU A 186 16.08 19.60 -3.62
N ARG A 187 17.17 18.81 -3.64
CA ARG A 187 17.44 17.81 -2.57
C ARG A 187 17.69 18.44 -1.22
N HIS A 188 18.20 19.67 -1.19
CA HIS A 188 18.49 20.38 0.06
C HIS A 188 17.21 20.87 0.79
N LEU A 189 16.07 20.91 0.10
CA LEU A 189 14.76 21.24 0.69
C LEU A 189 14.03 20.00 1.24
N ALA A 190 14.34 18.79 0.79
CA ALA A 190 13.69 17.57 1.28
C ALA A 190 14.14 17.18 2.71
N LEU A 191 15.28 17.70 3.18
CA LEU A 191 15.80 17.46 4.53
C LEU A 191 15.15 18.33 5.61
N THR A 192 14.31 19.31 5.25
CA THR A 192 13.65 20.21 6.21
C THR A 192 12.28 19.73 6.69
N GLY A 193 11.83 18.54 6.26
CA GLY A 193 10.61 17.92 6.78
C GLY A 193 9.30 18.50 6.21
N GLU A 194 9.35 19.28 5.13
CA GLU A 194 8.15 19.57 4.35
C GLU A 194 7.77 18.36 3.49
N ASP A 195 6.50 17.93 3.60
CA ASP A 195 5.92 16.81 2.86
C ASP A 195 6.25 16.91 1.36
N VAL A 196 6.91 15.88 0.81
CA VAL A 196 7.33 15.79 -0.61
C VAL A 196 6.14 16.02 -1.57
N PHE A 197 4.94 15.68 -1.12
CA PHE A 197 3.67 15.95 -1.81
C PHE A 197 3.39 17.45 -2.04
N SER A 198 3.79 18.32 -1.11
CA SER A 198 3.54 19.76 -1.19
C SER A 198 4.34 20.45 -2.30
N LEU A 199 5.52 19.92 -2.65
CA LEU A 199 6.36 20.44 -3.74
C LEU A 199 5.79 20.13 -5.13
N TRP A 200 5.19 18.95 -5.27
CA TRP A 200 4.57 18.50 -6.53
C TRP A 200 3.29 19.28 -6.84
N SER A 201 2.47 19.59 -5.82
CA SER A 201 1.34 20.50 -5.96
C SER A 201 1.76 21.93 -6.30
N LYS A 202 2.85 22.44 -5.69
CA LYS A 202 3.38 23.79 -5.97
C LYS A 202 3.87 23.95 -7.42
N ARG A 203 4.38 22.89 -8.06
CA ARG A 203 4.85 22.93 -9.47
C ARG A 203 3.71 22.98 -10.50
N ARG A 204 2.57 22.30 -10.26
CA ARG A 204 1.39 22.38 -11.15
C ARG A 204 0.65 23.71 -11.07
N THR A 205 0.81 24.47 -9.99
CA THR A 205 0.05 25.72 -9.79
C THR A 205 0.67 26.92 -10.52
N ARG A 206 1.87 26.79 -11.13
CA ARG A 206 2.53 27.88 -11.87
C ARG A 206 1.97 28.18 -13.28
N ARG A 207 0.77 27.67 -13.61
CA ARG A 207 0.04 28.05 -14.84
C ARG A 207 -1.40 28.52 -14.63
N SER A 208 -1.83 28.78 -13.40
CA SER A 208 -3.17 29.36 -13.15
C SER A 208 -3.07 30.54 -12.20
N LEU A 209 -3.17 31.74 -12.76
CA LEU A 209 -3.32 32.99 -12.04
C LEU A 209 -4.74 33.03 -11.42
N TYR A 210 -4.79 33.29 -10.10
CA TYR A 210 -5.97 33.61 -9.27
C TYR A 210 -7.07 32.54 -9.11
N ARG A 211 -7.19 31.96 -7.90
CA ARG A 211 -8.34 32.19 -7.00
C ARG A 211 -8.14 31.58 -5.61
N ASN A 212 -8.46 32.37 -4.60
CA ASN A 212 -8.64 32.03 -3.18
C ASN A 212 -9.43 30.73 -2.96
N MET A 213 -9.05 29.97 -1.92
CA MET A 213 -9.90 29.69 -0.75
C MET A 213 -9.09 28.94 0.33
N SER A 214 -8.91 29.62 1.46
CA SER A 214 -8.37 29.12 2.71
C SER A 214 -9.41 28.25 3.43
N VAL A 215 -9.18 26.93 3.59
CA VAL A 215 -9.73 26.17 4.72
C VAL A 215 -8.84 24.95 4.98
N PHE A 216 -8.59 24.70 6.27
CA PHE A 216 -7.95 23.54 6.90
C PHE A 216 -6.46 23.63 7.25
N CYS A 217 -6.17 24.29 8.38
CA CYS A 217 -5.28 23.70 9.38
C CYS A 217 -5.61 24.25 10.78
N CYS A 218 -6.34 23.47 11.59
CA CYS A 218 -6.34 23.64 13.05
C CYS A 218 -5.29 22.70 13.64
N SER A 219 -4.03 23.13 13.63
CA SER A 219 -2.98 22.59 14.48
C SER A 219 -2.79 23.53 15.66
N CYS A 220 -3.67 23.42 16.67
CA CYS A 220 -3.43 24.05 17.96
C CYS A 220 -2.41 23.21 18.74
N LYS A 221 -1.19 23.72 18.90
CA LYS A 221 -0.27 23.29 19.97
C LYS A 221 -0.67 24.00 21.26
N PRO A 222 -0.68 23.33 22.43
CA PRO A 222 -0.85 24.01 23.71
C PRO A 222 0.46 24.70 24.10
N THR A 223 0.38 26.00 24.42
CA THR A 223 1.42 26.73 25.14
C THR A 223 1.05 26.66 26.62
N TYR A 224 1.81 25.91 27.41
CA TYR A 224 1.66 25.94 28.86
C TYR A 224 2.20 27.25 29.41
N ILE A 225 1.40 27.92 30.25
CA ILE A 225 1.87 28.83 31.31
C ILE A 225 2.18 27.96 32.53
#